data_AF-A0A372GT26-F1
#
_entry.id   AF-A0A372GT26-F1
#
_cell.length_a   1.000
_cell.length_b   1.000
_cell.length_c   1.000
_cell.angle_alpha   90.00
_cell.angle_beta   90.00
_cell.angle_gamma   90.00
#
_symmetry.space_group_name_H-M   'P 1'
#
loop_
_entity.id
_entity.type
_entity.pdbx_description
1 polymer ?
#
loop_
_entity_poly.entity_id
_entity_poly.type
_entity_poly.pdbx_seq_one_letter_code
_entity_poly.pdbx_strand_id
1 'polypeptide(L)'
;MNKLLTLNILILLLVSCVSKEKKEAEFYVETQTSFFGLNHSDWTKSKWIRKPENLKMIHETFKKFGYEKLENGIYKSENLFIANGIYIKRNFENVLDSLQLTYNKPEMQTKYYAEFWNRRKAEKNDSIVYVIIREFNSFKSDKKRLNYENQFVNDTLIDLLKIEFDNDNLNSKKAKSDFYTLKKYGLHQSAYNLLYERAEYSELELDREKLKKELAKATEFTYPWLIDTEK
;
A
#
# COMPACT_ATOMS: atom_id res chain seq x y z
N MET A 1 -13.59 -16.12 63.27
CA MET A 1 -12.48 -16.54 62.39
C MET A 1 -12.82 -16.50 60.90
N ASN A 2 -14.00 -16.93 60.45
CA ASN A 2 -14.32 -17.00 59.01
C ASN A 2 -14.27 -15.66 58.25
N LYS A 3 -14.77 -14.55 58.83
CA LYS A 3 -14.80 -13.25 58.13
C LYS A 3 -13.41 -12.69 57.79
N LEU A 4 -12.40 -12.95 58.63
CA LEU A 4 -11.02 -12.50 58.39
C LEU A 4 -10.36 -13.34 57.28
N LEU A 5 -10.68 -14.63 57.22
CA LEU A 5 -10.21 -15.52 56.16
C LEU A 5 -10.83 -15.14 54.80
N THR A 6 -12.13 -14.81 54.77
CA THR A 6 -12.80 -14.37 53.54
C THR A 6 -12.25 -13.04 53.04
N LEU A 7 -11.96 -12.10 53.95
CA LEU A 7 -11.37 -10.79 53.58
C LEU A 7 -9.95 -10.94 53.03
N ASN A 8 -9.12 -11.81 53.63
CA ASN A 8 -7.76 -12.07 53.15
C ASN A 8 -7.74 -12.79 51.80
N ILE A 9 -8.67 -13.73 51.54
CA ILE A 9 -8.82 -14.38 50.23
C ILE A 9 -9.27 -13.37 49.17
N LEU A 10 -10.17 -12.46 49.51
CA LEU A 10 -10.64 -11.42 48.59
C LEU A 10 -9.52 -10.44 48.22
N ILE A 11 -8.68 -10.04 49.19
CA ILE A 11 -7.53 -9.17 48.96
C ILE A 11 -6.47 -9.88 48.09
N LEU A 12 -6.19 -11.16 48.33
CA LEU A 12 -5.30 -11.96 47.48
C LEU A 12 -5.81 -12.08 46.03
N LEU A 13 -7.12 -12.24 45.83
CA LEU A 13 -7.74 -12.26 44.50
C LEU A 13 -7.62 -10.89 43.81
N LEU A 14 -7.75 -9.79 44.54
CA LEU A 14 -7.62 -8.44 43.99
C LEU A 14 -6.18 -8.04 43.65
N VAL A 15 -5.19 -8.53 44.40
CA VAL A 15 -3.75 -8.29 44.13
C VAL A 15 -3.21 -9.24 43.06
N SER A 16 -3.89 -10.36 42.80
CA SER A 16 -3.55 -11.30 41.71
C SER A 16 -3.95 -10.82 40.31
N CYS A 17 -4.56 -9.62 40.19
CA CYS A 17 -4.57 -8.90 38.93
C CYS A 17 -3.13 -8.50 38.61
N VAL A 18 -2.45 -9.43 37.92
CA VAL A 18 -1.23 -9.23 37.16
C VAL A 18 -1.21 -7.80 36.67
N SER A 19 -0.27 -7.01 37.18
CA SER A 19 0.15 -5.80 36.51
C SER A 19 0.48 -6.24 35.09
N LYS A 20 -0.45 -6.03 34.14
CA LYS A 20 -0.08 -5.98 32.74
C LYS A 20 0.95 -4.87 32.71
N GLU A 21 2.22 -5.26 32.74
CA GLU A 21 3.30 -4.38 32.31
C GLU A 21 2.75 -3.71 31.06
N LYS A 22 2.60 -2.39 31.10
CA LYS A 22 2.40 -1.65 29.87
C LYS A 22 3.65 -1.98 29.07
N LYS A 23 3.56 -2.98 28.17
CA LYS A 23 4.60 -3.19 27.16
C LYS A 23 4.77 -1.82 26.54
N GLU A 24 5.92 -1.21 26.80
CA GLU A 24 6.28 0.02 26.11
C GLU A 24 6.10 -0.26 24.61
N ALA A 25 5.44 0.66 23.91
CA ALA A 25 5.25 0.51 22.49
C ALA A 25 6.64 0.41 21.85
N GLU A 26 6.97 -0.76 21.30
CA GLU A 26 8.24 -0.96 20.61
C GLU A 26 8.10 -0.42 19.20
N PHE A 27 8.87 0.62 18.90
CA PHE A 27 8.99 1.16 17.55
C PHE A 27 10.25 0.63 16.88
N TYR A 28 10.18 0.48 15.57
CA TYR A 28 11.30 0.04 14.74
C TYR A 28 11.60 1.09 13.67
N VAL A 29 12.85 1.09 13.20
CA VAL A 29 13.30 1.98 12.13
C VAL A 29 12.46 1.76 10.87
N GLU A 30 12.05 2.83 10.21
CA GLU A 30 11.33 2.75 8.94
C GLU A 30 11.89 3.79 7.95
N THR A 31 12.56 3.32 6.91
CA THR A 31 13.05 4.18 5.82
C THR A 31 11.88 4.79 5.04
N GLN A 32 11.85 6.12 4.91
CA GLN A 32 10.91 6.79 4.02
C GLN A 32 11.46 6.82 2.59
N THR A 33 10.93 5.97 1.72
CA THR A 33 11.27 5.97 0.29
C THR A 33 10.81 7.27 -0.39
N SER A 34 11.35 7.58 -1.56
CA SER A 34 10.91 8.75 -2.33
C SER A 34 9.42 8.69 -2.72
N PHE A 35 8.87 7.48 -2.79
CA PHE A 35 7.48 7.17 -3.08
C PHE A 35 6.65 6.82 -1.82
N PHE A 36 7.16 7.10 -0.62
CA PHE A 36 6.48 6.82 0.66
C PHE A 36 5.05 7.38 0.72
N GLY A 37 4.84 8.55 0.13
CA GLY A 37 3.52 9.17 0.04
C GLY A 37 2.49 8.36 -0.74
N LEU A 38 2.88 7.35 -1.52
CA LEU A 38 1.92 6.47 -2.19
C LEU A 38 1.04 5.72 -1.18
N ASN A 39 1.57 5.33 -0.01
CA ASN A 39 0.78 4.61 0.99
C ASN A 39 0.33 5.49 2.17
N HIS A 40 0.91 6.67 2.34
CA HIS A 40 0.71 7.49 3.55
C HIS A 40 0.33 8.95 3.28
N SER A 41 0.00 9.32 2.04
CA SER A 41 -0.39 10.69 1.72
C SER A 41 -1.69 10.79 0.93
N ASP A 42 -2.34 11.94 1.04
CA ASP A 42 -3.47 12.29 0.19
C ASP A 42 -3.00 12.53 -1.25
N TRP A 43 -3.28 11.58 -2.15
CA TRP A 43 -2.90 11.66 -3.56
C TRP A 43 -3.51 12.88 -4.27
N THR A 44 -4.65 13.40 -3.77
CA THR A 44 -5.27 14.62 -4.31
C THR A 44 -4.51 15.89 -3.93
N LYS A 45 -3.48 15.78 -3.08
CA LYS A 45 -2.59 16.88 -2.68
C LYS A 45 -1.12 16.63 -2.99
N SER A 46 -0.73 15.38 -3.26
CA SER A 46 0.65 15.01 -3.55
C SER A 46 1.16 15.67 -4.84
N LYS A 47 2.13 16.59 -4.70
CA LYS A 47 2.87 17.16 -5.83
C LYS A 47 3.88 16.17 -6.41
N TRP A 48 4.38 15.24 -5.60
CA TRP A 48 5.39 14.28 -6.01
C TRP A 48 4.84 13.35 -7.10
N ILE A 49 3.66 12.75 -6.89
CA ILE A 49 3.06 11.83 -7.87
C ILE A 49 2.67 12.52 -9.18
N ARG A 50 2.48 13.84 -9.18
CA ARG A 50 2.08 14.60 -10.36
C ARG A 50 3.22 14.92 -11.31
N LYS A 51 4.47 14.68 -10.90
CA LYS A 51 5.63 14.89 -11.76
C LYS A 51 5.65 13.85 -12.88
N PRO A 52 5.89 14.25 -14.14
CA PRO A 52 5.85 13.32 -15.27
C PRO A 52 6.78 12.10 -15.12
N GLU A 53 7.99 12.32 -14.61
CA GLU A 53 9.00 11.29 -14.37
C GLU A 53 8.54 10.26 -13.33
N ASN A 54 7.82 10.70 -12.29
CA ASN A 54 7.29 9.80 -11.25
C ASN A 54 6.09 8.99 -11.76
N LEU A 55 5.21 9.63 -12.55
CA LEU A 55 4.13 8.92 -13.24
C LEU A 55 4.67 7.85 -14.18
N LYS A 56 5.72 8.17 -14.96
CA LYS A 56 6.38 7.21 -15.84
C LYS A 56 6.99 6.06 -15.03
N MET A 57 7.74 6.36 -13.97
CA MET A 57 8.36 5.33 -13.13
C MET A 57 7.33 4.38 -12.53
N ILE A 58 6.22 4.91 -12.00
CA ILE A 58 5.15 4.09 -11.41
C ILE A 58 4.43 3.26 -12.47
N HIS A 59 4.11 3.86 -13.63
CA HIS A 59 3.49 3.15 -14.74
C HIS A 59 4.33 1.96 -15.22
N GLU A 60 5.62 2.18 -15.46
CA GLU A 60 6.53 1.10 -15.90
C GLU A 60 6.72 0.02 -14.82
N THR A 61 6.74 0.44 -13.55
CA THR A 61 6.76 -0.48 -12.40
C THR A 61 5.49 -1.32 -12.33
N PHE A 62 4.32 -0.70 -12.48
CA PHE A 62 3.02 -1.38 -12.48
C PHE A 62 2.88 -2.33 -13.67
N LYS A 63 3.38 -1.97 -14.86
CA LYS A 63 3.44 -2.89 -16.01
C LYS A 63 4.33 -4.11 -15.75
N LYS A 64 5.50 -3.93 -15.13
CA LYS A 64 6.39 -5.04 -14.78
C LYS A 64 5.74 -5.96 -13.74
N PHE A 65 5.09 -5.38 -12.73
CA PHE A 65 4.40 -6.11 -11.66
C PHE A 65 3.16 -6.86 -12.17
N GLY A 66 2.32 -6.20 -12.97
CA GLY A 66 1.05 -6.70 -13.49
C GLY A 66 -0.12 -5.86 -13.01
N TYR A 67 -0.88 -5.26 -13.94
CA TYR A 67 -2.04 -4.42 -13.62
C TYR A 67 -3.20 -5.21 -13.02
N GLU A 68 -3.36 -6.49 -13.36
CA GLU A 68 -4.46 -7.33 -12.84
C GLU A 68 -4.47 -7.32 -11.30
N LYS A 69 -3.30 -7.48 -10.68
CA LYS A 69 -3.17 -7.57 -9.22
C LYS A 69 -3.51 -6.24 -8.54
N LEU A 70 -3.11 -5.12 -9.14
CA LEU A 70 -3.36 -3.78 -8.61
C LEU A 70 -4.83 -3.39 -8.74
N GLU A 71 -5.47 -3.81 -9.82
CA GLU A 71 -6.87 -3.50 -10.09
C GLU A 71 -7.82 -4.16 -9.08
N ASN A 72 -7.43 -5.30 -8.49
CA ASN A 72 -8.19 -5.94 -7.40
C ASN A 72 -8.31 -5.06 -6.15
N GLY A 73 -7.41 -4.09 -5.96
CA GLY A 73 -7.48 -3.10 -4.88
C GLY A 73 -8.48 -1.97 -5.12
N ILE A 74 -9.15 -1.94 -6.28
CA ILE A 74 -10.11 -0.90 -6.64
C ILE A 74 -11.53 -1.44 -6.47
N TYR A 75 -12.29 -0.85 -5.54
CA TYR A 75 -13.73 -1.09 -5.47
C TYR A 75 -14.42 -0.40 -6.65
N LYS A 76 -15.27 -1.12 -7.38
CA LYS A 76 -16.01 -0.59 -8.53
C LYS A 76 -17.48 -0.98 -8.44
N SER A 77 -18.35 -0.04 -8.77
CA SER A 77 -19.77 -0.27 -9.02
C SER A 77 -20.17 0.35 -10.36
N GLU A 78 -21.43 0.19 -10.73
CA GLU A 78 -21.99 0.78 -11.95
C GLU A 78 -21.79 2.31 -12.03
N ASN A 79 -21.79 3.01 -10.90
CA ASN A 79 -21.83 4.47 -10.86
C ASN A 79 -20.77 5.10 -9.94
N LEU A 80 -19.89 4.31 -9.33
CA LEU A 80 -18.79 4.82 -8.51
C LEU A 80 -17.60 3.87 -8.51
N PHE A 81 -16.43 4.39 -8.13
CA PHE A 81 -15.30 3.58 -7.74
C PHE A 81 -14.53 4.23 -6.59
N ILE A 82 -13.82 3.40 -5.83
CA ILE A 82 -12.96 3.81 -4.72
C ILE A 82 -11.60 3.15 -4.90
N ALA A 83 -10.56 3.98 -4.92
CA ALA A 83 -9.17 3.53 -4.98
C ALA A 83 -8.36 4.31 -3.95
N ASN A 84 -7.72 3.62 -3.00
CA ASN A 84 -6.91 4.22 -1.95
C ASN A 84 -7.58 5.42 -1.23
N GLY A 85 -8.83 5.24 -0.80
CA GLY A 85 -9.62 6.29 -0.12
C GLY A 85 -10.17 7.39 -1.04
N ILE A 86 -9.84 7.40 -2.34
CA ILE A 86 -10.38 8.35 -3.31
C ILE A 86 -11.73 7.85 -3.81
N TYR A 87 -12.80 8.54 -3.44
CA TYR A 87 -14.16 8.27 -3.90
C TYR A 87 -14.49 9.06 -5.18
N ILE A 88 -14.88 8.38 -6.25
CA ILE A 88 -15.32 9.01 -7.50
C ILE A 88 -16.70 8.48 -7.87
N LYS A 89 -17.69 9.38 -7.89
CA LYS A 89 -19.10 9.09 -8.24
C LYS A 89 -19.32 9.02 -9.77
N ARG A 90 -18.54 8.18 -10.44
CA ARG A 90 -18.67 7.88 -11.88
C ARG A 90 -18.29 6.42 -12.11
N ASN A 91 -18.81 5.82 -13.18
CA ASN A 91 -18.37 4.49 -13.62
C ASN A 91 -16.86 4.51 -13.97
N PHE A 92 -16.10 3.52 -13.50
CA PHE A 92 -14.65 3.45 -13.71
C PHE A 92 -14.26 3.36 -15.18
N GLU A 93 -14.87 2.42 -15.93
CA GLU A 93 -14.55 2.19 -17.34
C GLU A 93 -14.92 3.41 -18.19
N ASN A 94 -16.12 3.96 -17.99
CA ASN A 94 -16.55 5.14 -18.73
C ASN A 94 -15.63 6.35 -18.50
N VAL A 95 -15.09 6.50 -17.28
CA VAL A 95 -14.14 7.59 -16.99
C VAL A 95 -12.85 7.40 -17.78
N LEU A 96 -12.28 6.19 -17.81
CA LEU A 96 -11.05 5.91 -18.53
C LEU A 96 -11.23 6.11 -20.04
N ASP A 97 -12.29 5.55 -20.62
CA ASP A 97 -12.60 5.69 -22.04
C ASP A 97 -12.87 7.14 -22.42
N SER A 98 -13.67 7.86 -21.63
CA SER A 98 -13.95 9.27 -21.90
C SER A 98 -12.69 10.12 -21.79
N LEU A 99 -11.82 9.85 -20.82
CA LEU A 99 -10.54 10.55 -20.72
C LEU A 99 -9.67 10.30 -21.95
N GLN A 100 -9.51 9.04 -22.36
CA GLN A 100 -8.76 8.70 -23.58
C GLN A 100 -9.32 9.40 -24.82
N LEU A 101 -10.64 9.40 -25.01
CA LEU A 101 -11.30 9.99 -26.17
C LEU A 101 -11.16 11.52 -26.22
N THR A 102 -11.15 12.17 -25.05
CA THR A 102 -11.25 13.63 -24.95
C THR A 102 -9.91 14.37 -24.92
N TYR A 103 -8.77 13.68 -24.77
CA TYR A 103 -7.45 14.29 -24.56
C TYR A 103 -7.12 15.42 -25.55
N ASN A 104 -7.29 15.15 -26.85
CA ASN A 104 -7.02 16.09 -27.96
C ASN A 104 -8.30 16.53 -28.69
N LYS A 105 -9.45 16.42 -28.04
CA LYS A 105 -10.77 16.73 -28.63
C LYS A 105 -11.57 17.68 -27.73
N PRO A 106 -11.19 18.97 -27.64
CA PRO A 106 -11.87 19.94 -26.78
C PRO A 106 -13.38 20.03 -27.03
N GLU A 107 -13.81 19.87 -28.28
CA GLU A 107 -15.22 19.88 -28.71
C GLU A 107 -16.05 18.72 -28.12
N MET A 108 -15.39 17.62 -27.74
CA MET A 108 -16.03 16.46 -27.11
C MET A 108 -16.00 16.53 -25.58
N GLN A 109 -15.34 17.53 -24.99
CA GLN A 109 -15.16 17.61 -23.55
C GLN A 109 -16.41 18.16 -22.85
N THR A 110 -16.98 17.36 -21.95
CA THR A 110 -17.84 17.92 -20.89
C THR A 110 -17.00 18.70 -19.89
N LYS A 111 -17.62 19.56 -19.08
CA LYS A 111 -16.96 20.38 -18.05
C LYS A 111 -15.94 19.59 -17.22
N TYR A 112 -16.29 18.39 -16.78
CA TYR A 112 -15.42 17.55 -15.96
C TYR A 112 -14.11 17.15 -16.69
N TYR A 113 -14.20 16.69 -17.94
CA TYR A 113 -13.03 16.24 -18.70
C TYR A 113 -12.16 17.42 -19.17
N ALA A 114 -12.77 18.56 -19.50
CA ALA A 114 -12.05 19.80 -19.77
C ALA A 114 -11.23 20.25 -18.56
N GLU A 115 -11.86 20.31 -17.38
CA GLU A 115 -11.17 20.67 -16.13
C GLU A 115 -10.05 19.67 -15.79
N PHE A 116 -10.28 18.37 -15.99
CA PHE A 116 -9.24 17.36 -15.79
C PHE A 116 -8.02 17.64 -16.67
N TRP A 117 -8.20 17.75 -17.99
CA TRP A 117 -7.08 17.92 -18.91
C TRP A 117 -6.40 19.28 -18.76
N ASN A 118 -7.14 20.35 -18.45
CA ASN A 118 -6.57 21.65 -18.17
C ASN A 118 -5.66 21.63 -16.93
N ARG A 119 -6.04 20.90 -15.86
CA ARG A 119 -5.17 20.70 -14.70
C ARG A 119 -3.90 19.94 -15.07
N ARG A 120 -4.01 18.86 -15.85
CA ARG A 120 -2.85 18.07 -16.27
C ARG A 120 -1.88 18.87 -17.16
N LYS A 121 -2.43 19.71 -18.05
CA LYS A 121 -1.65 20.65 -18.89
C LYS A 121 -0.93 21.69 -18.04
N ALA A 122 -1.62 22.28 -17.06
CA ALA A 122 -1.01 23.23 -16.12
C ALA A 122 0.12 22.59 -15.28
N GLU A 123 -0.02 21.31 -14.93
CA GLU A 123 1.00 20.52 -14.24
C GLU A 123 2.08 19.96 -15.18
N LYS A 124 1.95 20.17 -16.50
CA LYS A 124 2.86 19.67 -17.55
C LYS A 124 3.00 18.13 -17.54
N ASN A 125 1.95 17.41 -17.17
CA ASN A 125 1.93 15.95 -17.08
C ASN A 125 0.84 15.29 -17.95
N ASP A 126 0.14 16.08 -18.76
CA ASP A 126 -0.97 15.64 -19.61
C ASP A 126 -0.58 14.54 -20.59
N SER A 127 0.58 14.67 -21.23
CA SER A 127 1.07 13.68 -22.20
C SER A 127 1.33 12.31 -21.57
N ILE A 128 1.99 12.26 -20.41
CA ILE A 128 2.25 10.99 -19.72
C ILE A 128 0.95 10.38 -19.15
N VAL A 129 0.05 11.21 -18.62
CA VAL A 129 -1.27 10.73 -18.14
C VAL A 129 -2.07 10.13 -19.28
N TYR A 130 -2.07 10.75 -20.46
CA TYR A 130 -2.71 10.20 -21.65
C TYR A 130 -2.12 8.84 -22.06
N VAL A 131 -0.79 8.72 -22.08
CA VAL A 131 -0.10 7.45 -22.37
C VAL A 131 -0.51 6.35 -21.39
N ILE A 132 -0.53 6.66 -20.10
CA ILE A 132 -0.94 5.72 -19.04
C ILE A 132 -2.36 5.22 -19.28
N ILE A 133 -3.32 6.13 -19.49
CA ILE A 133 -4.73 5.79 -19.70
C ILE A 133 -4.89 4.92 -20.96
N ARG A 134 -4.26 5.32 -22.07
CA ARG A 134 -4.32 4.57 -23.33
C ARG A 134 -3.75 3.16 -23.18
N GLU A 135 -2.58 3.02 -22.54
CA GLU A 135 -1.96 1.71 -22.33
C GLU A 135 -2.81 0.83 -21.40
N PHE A 136 -3.35 1.40 -20.32
CA PHE A 136 -4.24 0.68 -19.42
C PHE A 136 -5.54 0.21 -20.11
N ASN A 137 -6.13 1.03 -20.96
CA ASN A 137 -7.31 0.64 -21.75
C ASN A 137 -7.02 -0.43 -22.82
N SER A 138 -5.83 -0.39 -23.45
CA SER A 138 -5.41 -1.46 -24.37
C SER A 138 -5.20 -2.77 -23.61
N PHE A 139 -4.56 -2.72 -22.44
CA PHE A 139 -4.42 -3.88 -21.56
C PHE A 139 -5.76 -4.53 -21.23
N LYS A 140 -6.77 -3.74 -20.85
CA LYS A 140 -8.12 -4.24 -20.58
C LYS A 140 -8.79 -4.91 -21.77
N SER A 141 -8.62 -4.31 -22.95
CA SER A 141 -9.25 -4.78 -24.18
C SER A 141 -8.61 -6.07 -24.70
N ASP A 142 -7.27 -6.09 -24.73
CA ASP A 142 -6.50 -7.17 -25.36
C ASP A 142 -6.13 -8.29 -24.39
N LYS A 143 -6.25 -8.05 -23.07
CA LYS A 143 -5.77 -8.92 -21.98
C LYS A 143 -4.31 -9.38 -22.13
N LYS A 144 -3.50 -8.60 -22.86
CA LYS A 144 -2.09 -8.88 -23.08
C LYS A 144 -1.25 -8.12 -22.08
N ARG A 145 -0.21 -8.78 -21.57
CA ARG A 145 0.81 -8.12 -20.75
C ARG A 145 1.43 -6.97 -21.53
N LEU A 146 1.43 -5.78 -20.94
CA LEU A 146 2.07 -4.61 -21.53
C LEU A 146 3.60 -4.74 -21.43
N ASN A 147 4.29 -4.33 -22.49
CA ASN A 147 5.74 -4.19 -22.44
C ASN A 147 6.12 -3.02 -21.53
N TYR A 148 7.23 -3.17 -20.82
CA TYR A 148 7.77 -2.15 -19.93
C TYR A 148 9.22 -1.81 -20.25
N GLU A 149 9.61 -0.60 -19.88
CA GLU A 149 10.95 -0.05 -20.06
C GLU A 149 11.75 -0.16 -18.76
N ASN A 150 12.68 -1.12 -18.71
CA ASN A 150 13.46 -1.44 -17.50
C ASN A 150 14.13 -0.23 -16.84
N GLN A 151 14.61 0.74 -17.62
CA GLN A 151 15.29 1.94 -17.12
C GLN A 151 14.42 2.85 -16.23
N PHE A 152 13.10 2.72 -16.32
CA PHE A 152 12.16 3.50 -15.51
C PHE A 152 11.53 2.69 -14.37
N VAL A 153 11.83 1.40 -14.28
CA VAL A 153 11.28 0.53 -13.24
C VAL A 153 11.95 0.83 -11.90
N ASN A 154 11.14 0.87 -10.83
CA ASN A 154 11.63 0.93 -9.46
C ASN A 154 11.57 -0.46 -8.81
N ASP A 155 12.73 -1.12 -8.71
CA ASP A 155 12.79 -2.49 -8.17
C ASP A 155 12.40 -2.57 -6.68
N THR A 156 12.70 -1.54 -5.88
CA THR A 156 12.22 -1.48 -4.48
C THR A 156 10.70 -1.48 -4.43
N LEU A 157 10.03 -0.67 -5.26
CA LEU A 157 8.57 -0.65 -5.33
C LEU A 157 8.01 -1.99 -5.87
N ILE A 158 8.67 -2.64 -6.84
CA ILE A 158 8.28 -3.99 -7.28
C ILE A 158 8.28 -4.98 -6.11
N ASP A 159 9.34 -5.01 -5.32
CA ASP A 159 9.46 -5.94 -4.21
C ASP A 159 8.39 -5.67 -3.16
N LEU A 160 8.11 -4.40 -2.85
CA LEU A 160 7.05 -4.02 -1.92
C LEU A 160 5.66 -4.43 -2.42
N LEU A 161 5.35 -4.21 -3.71
CA LEU A 161 4.09 -4.65 -4.30
C LEU A 161 3.94 -6.18 -4.26
N LYS A 162 5.02 -6.94 -4.46
CA LYS A 162 4.99 -8.41 -4.34
C LYS A 162 4.74 -8.86 -2.91
N ILE A 163 5.32 -8.18 -1.92
CA ILE A 163 5.11 -8.52 -0.50
C ILE A 163 3.65 -8.24 -0.10
N GLU A 164 3.04 -7.20 -0.67
CA GLU A 164 1.69 -6.76 -0.31
C GLU A 164 0.58 -7.52 -1.04
N PHE A 165 0.78 -7.85 -2.33
CA PHE A 165 -0.28 -8.36 -3.20
C PHE A 165 -0.04 -9.80 -3.73
N ASP A 166 1.13 -10.41 -3.51
CA ASP A 166 1.45 -11.75 -4.06
C ASP A 166 1.37 -12.86 -3.00
N ASN A 167 0.18 -13.04 -2.44
CA ASN A 167 -0.06 -13.96 -1.32
C ASN A 167 -0.45 -15.39 -1.75
N ASP A 168 -0.74 -15.63 -3.03
CA ASP A 168 -1.26 -16.92 -3.52
C ASP A 168 -0.34 -18.13 -3.23
N ASN A 169 0.97 -17.89 -3.12
CA ASN A 169 1.97 -18.93 -2.82
C ASN A 169 2.72 -18.66 -1.51
N LEU A 170 2.09 -17.94 -0.58
CA LEU A 170 2.70 -17.56 0.68
C LEU A 170 2.98 -18.80 1.55
N ASN A 171 4.20 -18.90 2.06
CA ASN A 171 4.67 -19.96 2.95
C ASN A 171 5.81 -19.43 3.82
N SER A 172 6.24 -20.17 4.83
CA SER A 172 7.28 -19.73 5.77
C SER A 172 8.60 -19.33 5.09
N LYS A 173 8.98 -19.98 3.98
CA LYS A 173 10.19 -19.63 3.23
C LYS A 173 10.03 -18.27 2.54
N LYS A 174 8.90 -18.04 1.87
CA LYS A 174 8.58 -16.75 1.25
C LYS A 174 8.48 -15.66 2.29
N ALA A 175 7.75 -15.88 3.38
CA ALA A 175 7.62 -14.90 4.47
C ALA A 175 8.97 -14.50 5.07
N LYS A 176 9.86 -15.48 5.28
CA LYS A 176 11.23 -15.20 5.73
C LYS A 176 12.02 -14.39 4.70
N SER A 177 11.87 -14.68 3.40
CA SER A 177 12.47 -13.87 2.34
C SER A 177 11.94 -12.44 2.33
N ASP A 178 10.62 -12.27 2.44
CA ASP A 178 9.95 -10.97 2.46
C ASP A 178 10.41 -10.14 3.68
N PHE A 179 10.51 -10.77 4.85
CA PHE A 179 11.08 -10.18 6.06
C PHE A 179 12.50 -9.63 5.82
N TYR A 180 13.39 -10.41 5.21
CA TYR A 180 14.76 -9.96 4.93
C TYR A 180 14.81 -8.89 3.83
N THR A 181 13.90 -8.92 2.86
CA THR A 181 13.76 -7.86 1.85
C THR A 181 13.37 -6.53 2.50
N LEU A 182 12.40 -6.52 3.41
CA LEU A 182 12.00 -5.31 4.14
C LEU A 182 13.16 -4.75 4.98
N LYS A 183 13.86 -5.62 5.73
CA LYS A 183 15.05 -5.25 6.49
C LYS A 183 16.15 -4.65 5.61
N LYS A 184 16.40 -5.23 4.44
CA LYS A 184 17.40 -4.74 3.48
C LYS A 184 17.12 -3.29 3.06
N TYR A 185 15.84 -2.90 2.98
CA TYR A 185 15.41 -1.53 2.67
C TYR A 185 15.30 -0.61 3.90
N GLY A 186 15.63 -1.11 5.09
CA GLY A 186 15.48 -0.38 6.36
C GLY A 186 14.02 -0.18 6.79
N LEU A 187 13.12 -1.03 6.30
CA LEU A 187 11.69 -1.02 6.63
C LEU A 187 11.42 -1.98 7.80
N HIS A 188 12.04 -1.72 8.96
CA HIS A 188 11.98 -2.62 10.11
C HIS A 188 10.61 -2.60 10.80
N GLN A 189 9.88 -1.49 10.77
CA GLN A 189 8.51 -1.46 11.28
C GLN A 189 7.57 -2.25 10.38
N SER A 190 7.73 -2.15 9.05
CA SER A 190 7.02 -3.03 8.11
C SER A 190 7.38 -4.51 8.32
N ALA A 191 8.65 -4.82 8.60
CA ALA A 191 9.10 -6.19 8.88
C ALA A 191 8.53 -6.72 10.20
N TYR A 192 8.39 -5.86 11.23
CA TYR A 192 7.67 -6.20 12.46
C TYR A 192 6.20 -6.50 12.16
N ASN A 193 5.54 -5.64 11.38
CA ASN A 193 4.12 -5.83 11.04
C ASN A 193 3.91 -7.12 10.23
N LEU A 194 4.81 -7.47 9.31
CA LEU A 194 4.78 -8.78 8.65
C LEU A 194 4.81 -9.95 9.65
N LEU A 195 5.56 -9.82 10.74
CA LEU A 195 5.66 -10.86 11.76
C LEU A 195 4.49 -10.90 12.74
N TYR A 196 3.74 -9.82 12.96
CA TYR A 196 2.81 -9.79 14.09
C TYR A 196 1.47 -9.11 13.82
N GLU A 197 1.33 -8.39 12.71
CA GLU A 197 0.21 -7.49 12.45
C GLU A 197 -0.38 -7.70 11.04
N ARG A 198 0.01 -8.78 10.36
CA ARG A 198 -0.43 -9.14 9.01
C ARG A 198 -1.11 -10.49 9.02
N ALA A 199 -2.42 -10.48 8.85
CA ALA A 199 -3.27 -11.67 8.89
C ALA A 199 -2.83 -12.73 7.86
N GLU A 200 -2.28 -12.33 6.71
CA GLU A 200 -1.82 -13.27 5.69
C GLU A 200 -0.63 -14.11 6.17
N TYR A 201 0.13 -13.59 7.14
CA TYR A 201 1.32 -14.22 7.69
C TYR A 201 1.06 -14.88 9.04
N SER A 202 -0.12 -14.72 9.67
CA SER A 202 -0.39 -15.11 11.06
C SER A 202 -0.22 -16.61 11.29
N GLU A 203 -0.75 -17.43 10.38
CA GLU A 203 -0.77 -18.90 10.46
C GLU A 203 0.55 -19.56 10.05
N LEU A 204 1.54 -18.79 9.58
CA LEU A 204 2.82 -19.34 9.16
C LEU A 204 3.70 -19.67 10.35
N GLU A 205 4.26 -20.88 10.36
CA GLU A 205 5.29 -21.27 11.32
C GLU A 205 6.57 -20.47 11.05
N LEU A 206 6.76 -19.40 11.83
CA LEU A 206 7.90 -18.50 11.79
C LEU A 206 8.55 -18.44 13.16
N ASP A 207 9.89 -18.42 13.20
CA ASP A 207 10.66 -18.16 14.42
C ASP A 207 10.62 -16.66 14.76
N ARG A 208 9.41 -16.16 15.10
CA ARG A 208 9.10 -14.73 15.19
C ARG A 208 10.00 -14.03 16.21
N GLU A 209 10.21 -14.63 17.38
CA GLU A 209 11.07 -14.06 18.43
C GLU A 209 12.53 -13.95 17.99
N LYS A 210 13.05 -14.92 17.22
CA LYS A 210 14.39 -14.81 16.67
C LYS A 210 14.48 -13.72 15.61
N LEU A 211 13.52 -13.68 14.69
CA LEU A 211 13.49 -12.69 13.61
C LEU A 211 13.32 -11.27 14.17
N LYS A 212 12.43 -11.07 15.14
CA LYS A 212 12.19 -9.80 15.83
C LYS A 212 13.46 -9.22 16.45
N LYS A 213 14.31 -10.06 17.06
CA LYS A 213 15.60 -9.63 17.65
C LYS A 213 16.57 -9.04 16.63
N GLU A 214 16.36 -9.30 15.34
CA GLU A 214 17.19 -8.74 14.29
C GLU A 214 16.71 -7.36 13.79
N LEU A 215 15.60 -6.84 14.31
CA LEU A 215 15.04 -5.55 13.92
C LEU A 215 15.72 -4.39 14.67
N ALA A 216 15.96 -3.29 13.97
CA ALA A 216 16.51 -2.08 14.57
C ALA A 216 15.39 -1.29 15.26
N LYS A 217 15.53 -1.06 16.56
CA LYS A 217 14.59 -0.26 17.36
C LYS A 217 14.71 1.23 17.02
N ALA A 218 13.60 1.94 17.13
CA ALA A 218 13.51 3.39 17.00
C ALA A 218 12.93 4.01 18.28
N THR A 219 13.20 5.29 18.50
CA THR A 219 12.64 6.05 19.62
C THR A 219 11.27 6.66 19.31
N GLU A 220 10.94 6.78 18.03
CA GLU A 220 9.71 7.42 17.56
C GLU A 220 9.02 6.52 16.52
N PHE A 221 7.69 6.59 16.52
CA PHE A 221 6.87 5.89 15.54
C PHE A 221 6.99 6.54 14.16
N THR A 222 7.20 5.72 13.14
CA THR A 222 7.07 6.11 11.73
C THR A 222 6.07 5.17 11.06
N TYR A 223 5.18 5.72 10.23
CA TYR A 223 4.19 4.91 9.52
C TYR A 223 4.87 3.85 8.64
N PRO A 224 4.57 2.55 8.84
CA PRO A 224 5.16 1.49 8.06
C PRO A 224 4.50 1.34 6.69
N TRP A 225 5.27 0.96 5.67
CA TRP A 225 4.72 0.53 4.39
C TRP A 225 3.70 -0.60 4.56
N LEU A 226 4.04 -1.68 5.26
CA LEU A 226 3.08 -2.74 5.55
C LEU A 226 2.29 -2.36 6.80
N ILE A 227 1.08 -1.83 6.60
CA ILE A 227 0.19 -1.47 7.70
C ILE A 227 -0.35 -2.70 8.43
N ASP A 228 -0.70 -2.49 9.69
CA ASP A 228 -1.43 -3.47 10.51
C ASP A 228 -2.82 -3.73 9.91
N THR A 229 -3.12 -5.00 9.67
CA THR A 229 -4.41 -5.51 9.18
C THR A 229 -5.08 -6.49 10.16
N GLU A 230 -4.49 -6.72 11.34
CA GLU A 230 -5.09 -7.55 12.40
C GLU A 230 -6.04 -6.68 13.25
N LYS A 231 -7.17 -6.27 12.67
CA LYS A 231 -8.26 -5.57 13.38
C LYS A 231 -9.64 -6.05 12.99
#